data_AF-A0A9D5QDS3-F1
#
_entry.id   AF-A0A9D5QDS3-F1
#
_cell.length_a   1.000
_cell.length_b   1.000
_cell.length_c   1.000
_cell.angle_alpha   90.00
_cell.angle_beta   90.00
_cell.angle_gamma   90.00
#
_symmetry.space_group_name_H-M   'P 1'
#
loop_
_entity.id
_entity.type
_entity.pdbx_description
1 polymer ?
#
loop_
_entity_poly.entity_id
_entity_poly.type
_entity_poly.pdbx_seq_one_letter_code
_entity_poly.pdbx_strand_id
1 'polypeptide(L)'
;MTDGRAQRWYDKDKKLARQLDALYRIHPKYEYPVIRGLLELVKESDPAILEKFVIPSDIERWCRRWYDKDPTYWIVLNGLKHADEGLLRRVAEYLEEQLAQGDE
;
A
#
# COMPACT_ATOMS: atom_id res chain seq x y z
N MET A 1 4.23 -18.08 24.58
CA MET A 1 5.06 -17.81 23.38
C MET A 1 4.34 -16.71 22.60
N THR A 2 4.70 -15.45 22.82
CA THR A 2 4.18 -14.35 21.99
C THR A 2 5.00 -14.33 20.71
N ASP A 3 4.38 -14.82 19.63
CA ASP A 3 4.92 -14.80 18.27
C ASP A 3 5.40 -13.37 17.95
N GLY A 4 6.72 -13.21 17.85
CA GLY A 4 7.40 -11.93 17.65
C GLY A 4 7.24 -11.40 16.22
N ARG A 5 6.02 -11.34 15.69
CA ARG A 5 5.75 -10.64 14.43
C ARG A 5 5.79 -9.15 14.72
N ALA A 6 6.79 -8.49 14.14
CA ALA A 6 6.85 -7.03 14.10
C ALA A 6 5.51 -6.48 13.59
N GLN A 7 4.80 -5.76 14.45
CA GLN A 7 3.51 -5.18 14.12
C GLN A 7 3.68 -4.21 12.94
N ARG A 8 2.89 -4.41 11.88
CA ARG A 8 2.98 -3.60 10.65
C ARG A 8 2.36 -2.24 10.91
N TRP A 9 2.83 -1.21 10.22
CA TRP A 9 2.36 0.17 10.44
C TRP A 9 0.84 0.33 10.20
N TYR A 10 0.27 -0.51 9.34
CA TYR A 10 -1.16 -0.55 9.03
C TYR A 10 -1.97 -1.51 9.91
N ASP A 11 -1.35 -2.33 10.78
CA ASP A 11 -2.11 -3.26 11.65
C ASP A 11 -2.98 -2.52 12.70
N LYS A 12 -2.77 -1.21 12.87
CA LYS A 12 -3.63 -0.33 13.69
C LYS A 12 -5.06 -0.19 13.14
N ASP A 13 -5.23 -0.34 11.83
CA ASP A 13 -6.53 -0.30 11.17
C ASP A 13 -6.80 -1.69 10.57
N LYS A 14 -7.74 -2.42 11.19
CA LYS A 14 -8.09 -3.79 10.77
C LYS A 14 -8.63 -3.84 9.34
N LYS A 15 -9.34 -2.80 8.88
CA LYS A 15 -9.88 -2.74 7.52
C LYS A 15 -8.74 -2.55 6.54
N LEU A 16 -7.88 -1.55 6.77
CA LEU A 16 -6.72 -1.29 5.92
C LEU A 16 -5.78 -2.50 5.86
N ALA A 17 -5.48 -3.12 7.01
CA ALA A 17 -4.65 -4.31 7.06
C ALA A 17 -5.21 -5.46 6.21
N ARG A 18 -6.53 -5.73 6.33
CA ARG A 18 -7.20 -6.76 5.54
C ARG A 18 -7.14 -6.47 4.04
N GLN A 19 -7.38 -5.21 3.64
CA GLN A 19 -7.36 -4.84 2.23
C GLN A 19 -5.95 -4.89 1.63
N LEU A 20 -4.93 -4.46 2.37
CA LEU A 20 -3.52 -4.57 1.93
C LEU A 20 -3.04 -6.02 1.86
N ASP A 21 -3.53 -6.89 2.76
CA ASP A 21 -3.24 -8.33 2.70
C ASP A 21 -3.96 -9.03 1.54
N ALA A 22 -5.15 -8.56 1.17
CA ALA A 22 -5.89 -9.05 0.00
C ALA A 22 -5.27 -8.56 -1.31
N LEU A 23 -4.76 -7.32 -1.35
CA LEU A 23 -3.99 -6.79 -2.47
C LEU A 23 -2.78 -7.66 -2.81
N TYR A 24 -2.13 -8.29 -1.82
CA TYR A 24 -1.04 -9.25 -2.07
C TYR A 24 -1.48 -10.53 -2.79
N ARG A 25 -2.76 -10.89 -2.69
CA ARG A 25 -3.31 -12.15 -3.19
C ARG A 25 -4.02 -12.03 -4.53
N ILE A 26 -4.22 -10.80 -5.02
CA ILE A 26 -4.88 -10.56 -6.29
C ILE A 26 -4.01 -11.07 -7.45
N HIS A 27 -4.65 -11.52 -8.52
CA HIS A 27 -3.94 -11.98 -9.71
C HIS A 27 -3.11 -10.82 -10.31
N PRO A 28 -1.85 -11.06 -10.76
CA PRO A 28 -0.94 -10.00 -11.25
C PRO A 28 -1.54 -9.12 -12.36
N LYS A 29 -2.43 -9.69 -13.19
CA LYS A 29 -3.17 -8.97 -14.24
C LYS A 29 -4.03 -7.81 -13.72
N TYR A 30 -4.59 -7.95 -12.52
CA TYR A 30 -5.46 -6.95 -11.89
C TYR A 30 -4.71 -6.12 -10.84
N GLU A 31 -3.55 -6.59 -10.39
CA GLU A 31 -2.72 -5.92 -9.39
C GLU A 31 -2.20 -4.56 -9.88
N TYR A 32 -1.67 -4.50 -11.11
CA TYR A 32 -1.05 -3.28 -11.64
C TYR A 32 -2.03 -2.10 -11.82
N PRO A 33 -3.25 -2.28 -12.38
CA PRO A 33 -4.27 -1.21 -12.41
C PRO A 33 -4.62 -0.66 -11.02
N VAL A 34 -4.71 -1.53 -10.01
CA VAL A 34 -5.07 -1.15 -8.64
C VAL A 34 -3.95 -0.32 -8.00
N ILE A 35 -2.70 -0.74 -8.18
CA ILE A 35 -1.54 -0.01 -7.66
C ILE A 35 -1.39 1.35 -8.34
N ARG A 36 -1.65 1.42 -9.64
CA ARG A 36 -1.68 2.70 -10.36
C ARG A 36 -2.78 3.62 -9.81
N GLY A 37 -3.97 3.08 -9.54
CA GLY A 37 -5.05 3.86 -8.94
C GLY A 37 -4.71 4.38 -7.55
N LEU A 38 -4.04 3.57 -6.71
CA LEU A 38 -3.50 4.04 -5.43
C LEU A 38 -2.50 5.18 -5.60
N LEU A 39 -1.60 5.09 -6.58
CA LEU A 39 -0.63 6.14 -6.86
C LEU A 39 -1.33 7.46 -7.23
N GLU A 40 -2.36 7.41 -8.09
CA GLU A 40 -3.13 8.60 -8.44
C GLU A 40 -3.89 9.15 -7.23
N LEU A 41 -4.49 8.29 -6.40
CA LEU A 41 -5.22 8.71 -5.20
C LEU A 41 -4.31 9.41 -4.17
N VAL A 42 -3.05 8.96 -4.05
CA VAL A 42 -2.02 9.63 -3.24
C VAL A 42 -1.64 10.97 -3.87
N LYS A 43 -1.41 11.05 -5.19
CA LYS A 43 -1.09 12.31 -5.89
C LYS A 43 -2.19 13.36 -5.75
N GLU A 44 -3.45 12.94 -5.83
CA GLU A 44 -4.60 13.84 -5.70
C GLU A 44 -4.78 14.36 -4.28
N SER A 45 -4.43 13.56 -3.27
CA SER A 45 -4.63 13.91 -1.86
C SER A 45 -3.46 14.70 -1.29
N ASP A 46 -2.23 14.19 -1.44
CA ASP A 46 -1.01 14.86 -1.01
C ASP A 46 0.19 14.40 -1.86
N PRO A 47 0.52 15.12 -2.95
CA PRO A 47 1.64 14.75 -3.82
C PRO A 47 3.00 14.92 -3.11
N ALA A 48 3.09 15.73 -2.05
CA ALA A 48 4.34 15.95 -1.34
C ALA A 48 4.77 14.71 -0.53
N ILE A 49 3.85 13.78 -0.23
CA ILE A 49 4.18 12.49 0.38
C ILE A 49 5.11 11.69 -0.54
N LEU A 50 4.83 11.70 -1.85
CA LEU A 50 5.66 11.00 -2.82
C LEU A 50 7.02 11.66 -2.94
N GLU A 51 7.11 12.99 -2.93
CA GLU A 51 8.41 13.66 -3.04
C GLU A 51 9.29 13.51 -1.78
N LYS A 52 8.67 13.51 -0.59
CA LYS A 52 9.39 13.51 0.70
C LYS A 52 9.83 12.13 1.18
N PHE A 53 9.06 11.09 0.85
CA PHE A 53 9.27 9.74 1.40
C PHE A 53 9.62 8.70 0.33
N VAL A 54 9.82 9.14 -0.92
CA VAL A 54 10.39 8.34 -2.02
C VAL A 54 11.80 8.83 -2.28
N ILE A 55 12.74 8.46 -1.42
CA ILE A 55 14.16 8.56 -1.77
C ILE A 55 14.57 7.17 -2.30
N PRO A 56 14.87 7.02 -3.60
CA PRO A 56 15.18 5.72 -4.22
C PRO A 56 16.38 4.99 -3.62
N SER A 57 17.24 5.69 -2.86
CA SER A 57 18.51 5.16 -2.36
C SER A 57 18.36 4.06 -1.30
N ASP A 58 17.19 3.89 -0.69
CA ASP A 58 16.94 2.85 0.32
C ASP A 58 16.30 1.57 -0.24
N ILE A 59 15.86 1.56 -1.51
CA ILE A 59 15.12 0.43 -2.09
C ILE A 59 15.98 -0.85 -2.07
N GLU A 60 17.26 -0.77 -2.44
CA GLU A 60 18.14 -1.95 -2.47
C GLU A 60 18.51 -2.48 -1.07
N ARG A 61 18.45 -1.64 -0.03
CA ARG A 61 18.99 -1.97 1.30
C ARG A 61 17.96 -2.58 2.26
N TRP A 62 16.66 -2.43 1.97
CA TRP A 62 15.58 -2.75 2.91
C TRP A 62 14.53 -3.74 2.39
N CYS A 63 14.75 -4.33 1.20
CA CYS A 63 13.87 -5.34 0.60
C CYS A 63 13.66 -6.58 1.49
N ARG A 64 12.63 -6.56 2.33
CA ARG A 64 12.22 -7.68 3.21
C ARG A 64 10.77 -8.12 3.00
N ARG A 65 9.99 -7.35 2.25
CA ARG A 65 8.56 -7.56 2.02
C ARG A 65 8.28 -7.73 0.54
N TRP A 66 7.10 -8.28 0.23
CA TRP A 66 6.71 -8.64 -1.13
C TRP A 66 6.68 -7.43 -2.07
N TYR A 67 6.27 -6.27 -1.55
CA TYR A 67 6.17 -5.01 -2.30
C TYR A 67 7.49 -4.25 -2.44
N ASP A 68 8.56 -4.67 -1.75
CA ASP A 68 9.83 -3.96 -1.83
C ASP A 68 10.54 -4.23 -3.17
N LYS A 69 10.15 -5.30 -3.89
CA LYS A 69 10.76 -5.71 -5.16
C LYS A 69 10.29 -4.90 -6.37
N ASP A 70 9.13 -4.28 -6.28
CA ASP A 70 8.60 -3.39 -7.31
C ASP A 70 8.66 -1.94 -6.79
N PRO A 71 9.45 -1.06 -7.44
CA PRO A 71 9.59 0.34 -7.01
C PRO A 71 8.25 1.05 -6.87
N THR A 72 7.27 0.74 -7.71
CA THR A 72 5.93 1.36 -7.70
C THR A 72 5.19 0.99 -6.41
N TYR A 73 5.25 -0.27 -6.00
CA TYR A 73 4.57 -0.76 -4.79
C TYR A 73 5.25 -0.22 -3.55
N TRP A 74 6.58 -0.22 -3.55
CA TRP A 74 7.36 0.36 -2.47
C TRP A 74 7.02 1.85 -2.28
N ILE A 75 6.97 2.62 -3.36
CA ILE A 75 6.62 4.04 -3.36
C ILE A 75 5.25 4.28 -2.74
N VAL A 76 4.24 3.56 -3.24
CA VAL A 76 2.86 3.74 -2.78
C VAL A 76 2.75 3.35 -1.30
N LEU A 77 3.24 2.18 -0.91
CA LEU A 77 3.07 1.69 0.46
C LEU A 77 3.93 2.43 1.49
N ASN A 78 5.13 2.89 1.09
CA ASN A 78 5.94 3.74 1.94
C ASN A 78 5.33 5.14 2.07
N GLY A 79 4.77 5.70 0.99
CA GLY A 79 4.01 6.95 1.05
C GLY A 79 2.81 6.84 2.01
N LEU A 80 2.03 5.78 1.91
CA LEU A 80 0.86 5.55 2.78
C LEU A 80 1.22 5.42 4.25
N LYS A 81 2.42 4.96 4.59
CA LYS A 81 2.88 4.92 5.98
C LYS A 81 2.91 6.31 6.64
N HIS A 82 3.07 7.36 5.83
CA HIS A 82 3.14 8.76 6.25
C HIS A 82 1.85 9.55 5.96
N ALA A 83 0.85 8.90 5.36
CA ALA A 83 -0.45 9.49 5.07
C ALA A 83 -1.25 9.77 6.35
N ASP A 84 -2.11 10.79 6.29
CA ASP A 84 -3.09 11.06 7.32
C ASP A 84 -4.23 10.02 7.30
N GLU A 85 -5.02 9.98 8.38
CA GLU A 85 -6.11 9.01 8.53
C GLU A 85 -7.21 9.13 7.46
N GLY A 86 -7.42 10.32 6.89
CA GLY A 86 -8.39 10.55 5.82
C GLY A 86 -7.96 9.87 4.53
N LEU A 87 -6.70 10.04 4.13
CA LEU A 87 -6.12 9.35 2.98
C LEU A 87 -6.11 7.83 3.18
N LEU A 88 -5.74 7.35 4.37
CA LEU A 88 -5.76 5.91 4.68
C LEU A 88 -7.17 5.30 4.57
N ARG A 89 -8.20 6.04 4.99
CA ARG A 89 -9.60 5.60 4.86
C ARG A 89 -10.02 5.51 3.39
N ARG A 90 -9.73 6.54 2.59
CA ARG A 90 -10.01 6.54 1.14
C ARG A 90 -9.32 5.38 0.41
N VAL A 91 -8.08 5.07 0.79
CA VAL A 91 -7.36 3.90 0.28
C VAL A 91 -8.07 2.60 0.64
N ALA A 92 -8.52 2.46 1.90
CA ALA A 92 -9.23 1.26 2.33
C ALA A 92 -10.57 1.07 1.61
N GLU A 93 -11.27 2.16 1.29
CA GLU A 93 -12.50 2.16 0.49
C GLU A 93 -12.22 1.80 -0.97
N TYR A 94 -11.24 2.45 -1.59
CA TYR A 94 -10.82 2.15 -2.96
C TYR A 94 -10.42 0.68 -3.14
N LEU A 95 -9.61 0.15 -2.23
CA LEU A 95 -9.19 -1.25 -2.28
C LEU A 95 -10.36 -2.21 -2.11
N GLU A 96 -11.33 -1.88 -1.24
CA GLU A 96 -12.53 -2.69 -1.06
C GLU A 96 -13.35 -2.79 -2.35
N GLU A 97 -13.52 -1.67 -3.06
CA GLU A 97 -14.24 -1.63 -4.35
C GLU A 97 -13.51 -2.42 -5.43
N GLN A 98 -12.19 -2.25 -5.55
CA GLN A 98 -11.39 -2.93 -6.57
C GLN A 98 -11.29 -4.44 -6.34
N LEU A 99 -11.15 -4.85 -5.08
CA LEU A 99 -11.05 -6.27 -4.73
C LEU A 99 -12.40 -6.99 -4.88
N ALA A 100 -13.52 -6.30 -4.64
CA ALA A 100 -14.84 -6.86 -4.92
C ALA A 100 -15.09 -7.11 -6.41
N GLN A 101 -14.49 -6.32 -7.30
CA GLN A 101 -14.62 -6.45 -8.76
C GLN A 101 -13.67 -7.50 -9.38
N GLY A 102 -12.65 -7.96 -8.64
CA GLY A 102 -11.66 -8.93 -9.10
C GLY A 102 -12.01 -10.40 -8.85
N ASP A 103 -13.10 -10.66 -8.11
CA ASP A 103 -13.63 -12.00 -7.81
C ASP A 103 -14.71 -12.48 -8.83
N GLU A 104 -15.09 -11.64 -9.79
CA GLU A 104 -15.96 -11.98 -10.95
C GLU A 104 -15.16 -12.39 -12.19
#